data_AF-A0A7J5EV18-F1
#
_entry.id   AF-A0A7J5EV18-F1
#
_cell.length_a   1.000
_cell.length_b   1.000
_cell.length_c   1.000
_cell.angle_alpha   90.00
_cell.angle_beta   90.00
_cell.angle_gamma   90.00
#
_symmetry.space_group_name_H-M   'P 1'
#
loop_
_entity.id
_entity.type
_entity.pdbx_description
1 polymer ?
#
loop_
_entity_poly.entity_id
_entity_poly.type
_entity_poly.pdbx_seq_one_letter_code
_entity_poly.pdbx_strand_id
1 'polypeptide(L)' 'MSSHPEAKRSELRGLVTEMQLALADAGEQPRAIWDRLVLALDLGPEPEVRACPGCGKLGMRAATRCGYCWSPLAPA' A
#
# COMPACT_ATOMS: atom_id res chain seq x y z
N MET A 1 -4.22 11.89 13.36
CA MET A 1 -3.33 12.54 12.37
C MET A 1 -1.91 12.07 12.65
N SER A 2 -1.23 11.52 11.64
CA SER A 2 0.15 11.04 11.78
C SER A 2 1.06 12.18 12.24
N SER A 3 1.83 11.97 13.30
CA SER A 3 2.78 12.94 13.88
C SER A 3 4.06 13.09 13.06
N HIS A 4 4.15 12.43 11.91
CA HIS A 4 5.34 12.46 11.08
C HIS A 4 5.37 13.72 10.17
N PRO A 5 6.50 14.44 10.09
CA PRO A 5 6.65 15.55 9.15
C PRO A 5 6.36 15.12 7.70
N GLU A 6 5.70 15.98 6.92
CA GLU A 6 5.40 15.72 5.50
C GLU A 6 6.67 15.40 4.69
N ALA A 7 7.78 16.08 4.98
CA ALA A 7 9.07 15.82 4.34
C ALA A 7 9.53 14.36 4.52
N LYS A 8 9.48 13.84 5.75
CA LYS A 8 9.84 12.45 6.04
C LYS A 8 8.90 11.45 5.36
N ARG A 9 7.60 11.77 5.26
CA ARG A 9 6.64 10.95 4.52
C ARG A 9 6.88 10.99 3.02
N SER A 10 7.29 12.13 2.47
CA SER A 10 7.66 12.28 1.06
C SER A 10 8.92 11.48 0.73
N GLU A 11 9.95 11.58 1.58
CA GLU A 11 11.19 10.82 1.47
C GLU A 11 10.94 9.31 1.47
N LEU A 12 10.14 8.82 2.43
CA LEU A 12 9.77 7.40 2.49
C LEU A 12 9.04 6.93 1.22
N ARG A 13 8.15 7.76 0.65
CA ARG A 13 7.49 7.42 -0.62
C ARG A 13 8.47 7.38 -1.78
N GLY A 14 9.46 8.27 -1.80
CA GLY A 14 10.55 8.27 -2.77
C GLY A 14 11.33 6.96 -2.73
N LEU A 15 11.81 6.57 -1.54
CA LEU A 15 12.56 5.32 -1.34
C LEU A 15 11.77 4.07 -1.77
N VAL A 16 10.48 4.02 -1.47
CA VAL A 16 9.62 2.90 -1.93
C VAL A 16 9.50 2.88 -3.45
N THR A 17 9.36 4.05 -4.09
CA THR A 17 9.27 4.16 -5.55
C THR A 17 10.58 3.71 -6.21
N GLU A 18 11.72 4.14 -5.67
CA GLU A 18 13.05 3.73 -6.14
C GLU A 18 13.24 2.21 -6.03
N MET A 19 12.85 1.61 -4.90
CA MET A 19 12.91 0.15 -4.72
C MET A 19 12.00 -0.59 -5.71
N GLN A 20 10.79 -0.08 -5.95
CA GLN A 20 9.86 -0.67 -6.91
C GLN A 20 10.42 -0.64 -8.33
N LEU A 21 11.02 0.50 -8.74
CA LEU A 21 11.68 0.62 -10.04
C LEU A 21 12.88 -0.35 -10.15
N ALA A 22 13.70 -0.43 -9.12
CA ALA A 22 14.84 -1.36 -9.10
C ALA A 22 14.40 -2.83 -9.21
N LEU A 23 13.29 -3.23 -8.58
CA LEU A 23 12.72 -4.58 -8.72
C LEU A 23 12.06 -4.80 -10.10
N ALA A 24 11.51 -3.75 -10.71
CA ALA A 24 10.92 -3.81 -12.05
C ALA A 24 12.00 -3.97 -13.14
N ASP A 25 13.14 -3.30 -12.98
CA ASP A 25 14.29 -3.41 -13.88
C ASP A 25 15.22 -4.57 -13.52
N ALA A 26 14.97 -5.24 -12.39
CA ALA A 26 15.72 -6.43 -12.02
C ALA A 26 15.49 -7.53 -13.07
N GLY A 27 16.58 -8.22 -13.43
CA GLY A 27 16.52 -9.40 -14.29
C GLY A 27 15.65 -10.52 -13.70
N GLU A 28 15.50 -11.60 -14.46
CA GLU A 28 14.57 -12.69 -14.11
C GLU A 28 14.85 -13.33 -12.73
N GLN A 29 16.12 -13.40 -12.31
CA GLN A 29 16.51 -14.09 -11.08
C GLN A 29 16.02 -13.37 -9.80
N PRO A 30 16.27 -12.06 -9.58
CA PRO A 30 15.69 -11.34 -8.45
C PRO A 30 14.16 -11.38 -8.40
N ARG A 31 13.48 -11.32 -9.56
CA ARG A 31 12.02 -11.42 -9.64
C ARG A 31 11.53 -12.80 -9.18
N ALA A 32 12.19 -13.87 -9.63
CA ALA A 32 11.86 -15.22 -9.19
C ALA A 32 12.08 -15.43 -7.67
N ILE A 33 13.10 -14.81 -7.08
CA ILE A 33 13.33 -14.85 -5.62
C ILE A 33 12.22 -14.09 -4.88
N TRP A 34 11.84 -12.90 -5.39
CA TRP A 34 10.74 -12.12 -4.84
C TRP A 34 9.42 -12.88 -4.87
N ASP A 35 9.09 -13.51 -6.00
CA ASP A 35 7.87 -14.31 -6.14
C ASP A 35 7.86 -15.50 -5.17
N ARG A 36 9.00 -16.18 -5.01
CA ARG A 36 9.14 -17.26 -4.01
C ARG A 36 8.95 -16.76 -2.58
N LEU A 37 9.43 -15.56 -2.26
CA LEU A 37 9.23 -14.94 -0.96
C LEU A 37 7.74 -14.63 -0.74
N VAL A 38 7.08 -13.99 -1.73
CA VAL A 38 5.64 -13.68 -1.65
C VAL A 38 4.81 -14.95 -1.45
N LEU A 39 5.13 -16.02 -2.18
CA LEU A 39 4.48 -17.33 -2.01
C LEU A 39 4.73 -17.91 -0.61
N ALA A 40 5.96 -17.84 -0.10
CA ALA A 40 6.29 -18.36 1.23
C ALA A 40 5.62 -17.59 2.37
N LEU A 41 5.34 -16.30 2.17
CA LEU A 41 4.64 -15.45 3.15
C LEU A 41 3.14 -15.75 3.25
N ASP A 42 2.56 -16.43 2.24
CA ASP A 42 1.14 -16.81 2.20
C ASP A 42 0.20 -15.65 2.57
N LEU A 43 0.40 -14.49 1.92
CA LEU A 43 -0.28 -13.23 2.25
C LEU A 43 -1.80 -13.24 1.98
N GLY A 44 -2.34 -14.32 1.42
CA GLY A 44 -3.72 -14.43 0.99
C GLY A 44 -4.03 -13.61 -0.27
N PRO A 45 -5.31 -13.50 -0.66
CA PRO A 45 -5.72 -12.72 -1.82
C PRO A 45 -5.53 -11.23 -1.60
N GLU A 46 -5.35 -10.48 -2.69
CA GLU A 46 -5.31 -9.02 -2.64
C GLU A 46 -6.61 -8.46 -2.02
N PRO A 47 -6.53 -7.58 -1.00
CA PRO A 47 -7.72 -7.03 -0.36
C PRO A 47 -8.59 -6.21 -1.33
N GLU A 48 -9.92 -6.41 -1.27
CA GLU A 48 -10.85 -5.54 -2.00
C GLU A 48 -10.70 -4.07 -1.62
N VAL A 49 -10.90 -3.18 -2.59
CA VAL A 49 -10.84 -1.72 -2.38
C VAL A 49 -12.20 -1.05 -2.59
N ARG A 50 -12.46 0.04 -1.86
CA ARG A 50 -13.62 0.93 -2.06
C ARG A 50 -13.22 2.40 -1.99
N ALA A 51 -13.96 3.26 -2.69
CA ALA A 51 -13.82 4.71 -2.53
C ALA A 51 -14.43 5.17 -1.19
N CYS A 52 -13.74 6.07 -0.50
CA CYS A 52 -14.28 6.71 0.70
C CYS A 52 -15.47 7.62 0.33
N PRO A 53 -16.64 7.49 0.99
CA PRO A 53 -17.80 8.35 0.70
C PRO A 53 -17.57 9.81 1.09
N GLY A 54 -16.62 10.10 1.98
CA GLY A 54 -16.30 11.46 2.41
C GLY A 54 -15.30 12.20 1.52
N CYS A 55 -14.26 11.52 1.01
CA CYS A 55 -13.17 12.18 0.26
C CYS A 55 -12.81 11.52 -1.08
N GLY A 56 -13.49 10.45 -1.48
CA GLY A 56 -13.29 9.74 -2.75
C GLY A 56 -12.01 8.93 -2.87
N LYS A 57 -11.08 9.01 -1.92
CA LYS A 57 -9.82 8.24 -1.96
C LYS A 57 -10.09 6.74 -1.80
N LEU A 58 -9.37 5.92 -2.58
CA LEU A 58 -9.41 4.46 -2.50
C LEU A 58 -8.71 3.95 -1.24
N GLY A 59 -9.28 2.92 -0.63
CA GLY A 59 -8.68 2.18 0.48
C GLY A 59 -9.32 0.81 0.64
N MET A 60 -8.77 -0.02 1.51
CA MET A 60 -9.28 -1.37 1.77
C MET A 60 -10.75 -1.34 2.17
N ARG A 61 -11.56 -2.24 1.62
CA ARG A 61 -13.00 -2.33 1.88
C ARG A 61 -13.31 -2.58 3.36
N ALA A 62 -12.52 -3.47 3.97
CA ALA A 62 -12.61 -3.83 5.38
C ALA A 62 -12.17 -2.70 6.34
N ALA A 63 -11.62 -1.58 5.84
CA ALA A 63 -11.26 -0.47 6.70
C ALA A 63 -12.50 0.15 7.36
N THR A 64 -12.41 0.39 8.67
CA THR A 64 -13.45 1.05 9.49
C THR A 64 -13.29 2.57 9.52
N ARG A 65 -12.16 3.09 9.05
CA ARG A 65 -11.88 4.53 8.91
C ARG A 65 -11.08 4.81 7.64
N CYS A 66 -11.30 5.98 7.05
CA CYS A 66 -10.49 6.42 5.91
C CYS A 66 -9.07 6.81 6.37
N GLY A 67 -8.04 6.26 5.75
CA GLY A 67 -6.64 6.65 6.02
C GLY A 67 -6.29 8.09 5.64
N TYR A 68 -7.16 8.77 4.89
CA TYR A 68 -6.96 10.15 4.42
C TYR A 68 -7.74 11.16 5.27
N CYS A 69 -9.07 11.10 5.25
CA CYS A 69 -9.92 12.08 5.95
C CYS A 69 -10.32 11.63 7.36
N TRP A 70 -9.92 10.42 7.80
CA TRP A 70 -10.22 9.86 9.12
C TRP A 70 -11.71 9.69 9.46
N SER A 71 -12.59 9.95 8.51
CA SER A 71 -14.03 9.74 8.68
C SER A 71 -14.32 8.26 8.91
N PRO A 72 -15.27 7.93 9.80
CA PRO A 72 -15.74 6.57 9.98
C PRO A 72 -16.29 6.08 8.64
N LEU A 73 -15.90 4.86 8.27
CA LEU A 73 -16.46 4.19 7.11
C LEU A 73 -17.49 3.21 7.67
N ALA A 74 -18.75 3.39 7.28
CA ALA A 74 -19.79 2.43 7.66
C ALA A 74 -19.34 1.00 7.24
N PRO A 75 -19.61 -0.02 8.06
CA PRO A 75 -19.50 -1.41 7.62
C PRO A 75 -20.32 -1.55 6.35
N ALA A 76 -19.74 -2.21 5.34
CA ALA A 76 -20.46 -2.54 4.12
C ALA A 76 -21.57 -3.56 4.42
#